data_AF-A0A0K6G0W0-F1
#
_entry.id   AF-A0A0K6G0W0-F1
#
_cell.length_a   1.000
_cell.length_b   1.000
_cell.length_c   1.000
_cell.angle_alpha   90.00
_cell.angle_beta   90.00
_cell.angle_gamma   90.00
#
_symmetry.space_group_name_H-M   'P 1'
#
loop_
_entity.id
_entity.type
_entity.pdbx_description
1 polymer ?
#
loop_
_entity_poly.entity_id
_entity_poly.type
_entity_poly.pdbx_seq_one_letter_code
_entity_poly.pdbx_strand_id
1 'polypeptide(L)'
;MSAFARQSFMACRRARFSTSAVARKDLVQDLYIRELKAYKAPVKAKDAHVGAVKSYTAPSAPTPPSAPTDLASELSKYDATEPTLADAPAASPSPAAQAQGEVGSAEAFLAFLEQDIPKAEAHH
;
A
#
# COMPACT_ATOMS: atom_id res chain seq x y z
N MET A 1 50.89 -34.17 98.15
CA MET A 1 51.49 -33.21 97.20
C MET A 1 51.53 -33.88 95.82
N SER A 2 50.84 -33.27 94.83
CA SER A 2 51.09 -33.27 93.36
C SER A 2 51.36 -34.58 92.60
N ALA A 3 50.86 -34.85 91.38
CA ALA A 3 49.86 -34.26 90.50
C ALA A 3 49.69 -35.25 89.32
N PHE A 4 48.45 -35.44 88.84
CA PHE A 4 48.17 -36.09 87.55
C PHE A 4 48.65 -35.19 86.40
N ALA A 5 49.48 -35.71 85.50
CA ALA A 5 49.76 -35.05 84.22
C ALA A 5 49.17 -35.89 83.08
N ARG A 6 47.96 -35.54 82.67
CA ARG A 6 47.32 -36.04 81.45
C ARG A 6 48.01 -35.38 80.26
N GLN A 7 48.72 -36.15 79.43
CA GLN A 7 49.21 -35.65 78.15
C GLN A 7 48.04 -35.61 77.16
N SER A 8 47.26 -34.54 77.22
CA SER A 8 46.29 -34.22 76.17
C SER A 8 47.05 -33.69 74.96
N PHE A 9 47.19 -34.51 73.91
CA PHE A 9 47.54 -34.00 72.60
C PHE A 9 46.37 -33.15 72.10
N MET A 10 46.48 -31.85 72.34
CA MET A 10 45.62 -30.83 71.76
C MET A 10 45.76 -30.95 70.24
N ALA A 11 44.76 -31.56 69.60
CA ALA A 11 44.57 -31.41 68.17
C ALA A 11 44.42 -29.90 67.92
N CYS A 12 45.49 -29.26 67.42
CA CYS A 12 45.39 -27.94 66.84
C CYS A 12 44.46 -28.06 65.64
N ARG A 13 43.14 -27.94 65.89
CA ARG A 13 42.17 -27.62 64.86
C ARG A 13 42.61 -26.26 64.36
N ARG A 14 43.45 -26.26 63.32
CA ARG A 14 43.81 -25.07 62.57
C ARG A 14 42.51 -24.63 61.92
N ALA A 15 41.73 -23.84 62.65
CA ALA A 15 40.53 -23.19 62.16
C ALA A 15 41.00 -22.25 61.05
N ARG A 16 41.02 -22.77 59.83
CA ARG A 16 41.16 -21.97 58.62
C ARG A 16 39.84 -21.22 58.51
N PHE A 17 39.79 -20.03 59.11
CA PHE A 17 38.80 -19.04 58.75
C PHE A 17 39.09 -18.69 57.28
N SER A 18 38.35 -19.32 56.38
CA SER A 18 38.27 -18.88 55.00
C SER A 18 37.56 -17.55 55.03
N THR A 19 38.31 -16.46 55.17
CA THR A 19 37.82 -15.15 54.79
C THR A 19 37.75 -15.19 53.28
N SER A 20 36.63 -15.65 52.73
CA SER A 20 36.35 -15.44 51.31
C SER A 20 36.59 -13.96 51.06
N ALA A 21 37.51 -13.64 50.15
CA ALA A 21 37.70 -12.26 49.74
C ALA A 21 36.31 -11.76 49.37
N VAL A 22 35.82 -10.75 50.10
CA VAL A 22 34.60 -10.04 49.72
C VAL A 22 34.85 -9.65 48.28
N ALA A 23 34.20 -10.36 47.34
CA ALA A 23 34.28 -10.05 45.94
C ALA A 23 33.98 -8.55 45.89
N ARG A 24 34.94 -7.75 45.42
CA ARG A 24 34.85 -6.28 45.38
C ARG A 24 33.73 -5.95 44.40
N LYS A 25 32.48 -6.03 44.88
CA LYS A 25 31.30 -5.70 44.10
C LYS A 25 31.34 -4.20 43.87
N ASP A 26 31.21 -3.82 42.61
CA ASP A 26 31.07 -2.43 42.24
C ASP A 26 29.68 -1.97 42.67
N LEU A 27 29.63 -1.21 43.76
CA LEU A 27 28.40 -0.72 44.36
C LEU A 27 27.63 0.22 43.42
N VAL A 28 28.34 0.94 42.53
CA VAL A 28 27.73 1.85 41.57
C VAL A 28 27.04 1.04 40.47
N GLN A 29 27.72 0.02 39.96
CA GLN A 29 27.16 -0.90 38.98
C GLN A 29 25.94 -1.65 39.53
N ASP A 30 26.04 -2.16 40.76
CA ASP A 30 24.95 -2.89 41.40
C ASP A 30 23.73 -2.00 41.67
N LEU A 31 23.94 -0.75 42.10
CA LEU A 31 22.85 0.23 42.26
C LEU A 31 22.17 0.53 40.92
N TYR A 32 22.96 0.82 39.88
CA TYR A 32 22.44 1.11 38.55
C TYR A 32 21.59 -0.05 37.99
N ILE A 33 22.11 -1.28 38.05
CA ILE A 33 21.38 -2.46 37.58
C ILE A 33 20.11 -2.68 38.42
N ARG A 34 20.15 -2.42 39.72
CA ARG A 34 18.99 -2.54 40.61
C ARG A 34 17.90 -1.54 40.24
N GLU A 35 18.27 -0.29 39.97
CA GLU A 35 17.33 0.76 39.57
C GLU A 35 16.72 0.49 38.20
N LEU A 36 17.53 0.06 37.22
CA LEU A 36 17.02 -0.35 35.91
C LEU A 36 16.02 -1.52 36.00
N LYS A 37 16.32 -2.52 36.83
CA LYS A 37 15.42 -3.67 37.04
C LYS A 37 14.16 -3.29 37.83
N ALA A 38 14.27 -2.34 38.76
CA ALA A 38 13.14 -1.84 39.53
C ALA A 38 12.29 -0.83 38.75
N TYR A 39 12.81 -0.29 37.65
CA TYR A 39 12.09 0.71 36.85
C TYR A 39 10.87 0.09 36.19
N LYS A 40 9.70 0.51 36.65
CA LYS A 40 8.43 0.21 35.99
C LYS A 40 8.07 1.40 35.11
N ALA A 41 8.12 1.20 33.80
CA ALA A 41 7.73 2.24 32.85
C ALA A 41 6.30 2.74 33.18
N PRO A 42 6.06 4.06 33.13
CA PRO A 42 4.73 4.60 33.34
C PRO A 42 3.78 3.99 32.30
N VAL A 43 2.58 3.63 32.76
CA VAL A 43 1.55 3.05 31.89
C VAL A 43 1.26 4.08 30.79
N LYS A 44 1.49 3.69 29.53
CA LYS A 44 1.12 4.53 28.38
C LYS A 44 -0.36 4.84 28.52
N ALA A 45 -0.70 6.12 28.68
CA ALA A 45 -2.08 6.55 28.75
C ALA A 45 -2.81 6.04 27.50
N LYS A 46 -4.01 5.49 27.68
CA LYS A 46 -4.82 4.96 26.56
C LYS A 46 -5.04 6.02 25.48
N ASP A 47 -4.99 7.30 25.88
CA ASP A 47 -5.17 8.48 25.04
C ASP A 47 -3.85 9.06 24.51
N ALA A 48 -2.72 8.34 24.55
CA ALA A 48 -1.45 8.81 24.00
C ALA A 48 -1.48 9.14 22.49
N HIS A 49 -2.56 8.76 21.80
CA HIS A 49 -2.83 9.08 20.40
C HIS A 49 -3.63 10.40 20.22
N VAL A 50 -4.29 10.88 21.27
CA VAL A 50 -5.11 12.10 21.25
C VAL A 50 -4.18 13.32 21.28
N GLY A 51 -4.03 13.99 20.13
CA GLY A 51 -3.19 15.17 19.96
C GLY A 51 -1.90 14.96 19.17
N ALA A 52 -1.44 13.72 19.02
CA ALA A 52 -0.33 13.37 18.13
C ALA A 52 -0.79 13.13 16.68
N VAL A 53 -2.04 12.67 16.50
CA VAL A 53 -2.62 12.35 15.19
C VAL A 53 -3.99 13.01 15.07
N LYS A 54 -4.29 13.59 13.91
CA LYS A 54 -5.64 14.09 13.58
C LYS A 54 -6.61 12.90 13.55
N SER A 55 -7.76 13.04 14.21
CA SER A 55 -8.80 12.01 14.22
C SER A 55 -9.28 11.73 12.80
N TYR A 56 -9.12 10.49 12.35
CA TYR A 56 -9.62 10.07 11.05
C TYR A 56 -11.11 9.77 11.14
N THR A 57 -11.92 10.47 10.36
CA THR A 57 -13.32 10.16 10.15
C THR A 57 -13.49 9.79 8.69
N ALA A 58 -13.98 8.58 8.43
CA ALA A 58 -14.29 8.17 7.07
C ALA A 58 -15.40 9.09 6.53
N PRO A 59 -15.24 9.67 5.32
CA PRO A 59 -16.29 10.45 4.71
C PRO A 59 -17.52 9.56 4.49
N SER A 60 -18.72 10.12 4.69
CA SER A 60 -19.96 9.41 4.41
C SER A 60 -19.98 8.97 2.95
N ALA A 61 -20.51 7.78 2.68
CA ALA A 61 -20.68 7.28 1.32
C ALA A 61 -21.46 8.32 0.49
N PRO A 62 -21.04 8.59 -0.77
CA PRO A 62 -21.72 9.56 -1.61
C PRO A 62 -23.16 9.10 -1.83
N THR A 63 -24.11 10.01 -1.60
CA THR A 63 -25.51 9.75 -1.97
C THR A 63 -25.61 9.59 -3.48
N PRO A 64 -26.29 8.56 -3.99
CA PRO A 64 -26.52 8.42 -5.41
C PRO A 64 -27.28 9.66 -5.92
N PRO A 65 -27.00 10.12 -7.15
CA PRO A 65 -27.75 11.22 -7.73
C PRO A 65 -29.24 10.86 -7.76
N SER A 66 -30.08 11.80 -7.33
CA SER A 66 -31.53 11.64 -7.42
C SER A 66 -31.91 11.49 -8.90
N ALA A 67 -32.70 10.46 -9.22
CA ALA A 67 -33.27 10.33 -10.55
C ALA A 67 -34.14 11.58 -10.83
N PRO A 68 -34.04 12.18 -12.02
CA PRO A 68 -34.88 13.33 -12.35
C PRO A 68 -36.35 12.91 -12.26
N THR A 69 -37.15 13.74 -11.59
CA THR A 69 -38.57 13.43 -11.30
C THR A 69 -39.45 13.43 -12.55
N ASP A 70 -38.96 13.98 -13.66
CA ASP A 70 -39.72 14.13 -14.91
C ASP A 70 -38.94 13.55 -16.10
N LEU A 71 -38.57 12.28 -15.99
CA LEU A 71 -37.95 11.51 -17.07
C LEU A 71 -38.80 11.51 -18.34
N ALA A 72 -40.13 11.58 -18.23
CA ALA A 72 -41.03 11.50 -19.38
C ALA A 72 -40.94 12.76 -20.28
N SER A 73 -40.87 13.96 -19.70
CA SER A 73 -40.71 15.18 -20.49
C SER A 73 -39.31 15.32 -21.08
N GLU A 74 -38.28 14.77 -20.42
CA GLU A 74 -36.91 14.75 -20.92
C GLU A 74 -36.74 13.75 -22.08
N LEU A 75 -37.37 12.57 -22.00
CA LEU A 75 -37.32 11.55 -23.04
C LEU A 75 -38.08 12.01 -24.30
N SER A 76 -39.25 12.62 -24.14
CA SER A 76 -39.98 13.20 -25.28
C SER A 76 -39.22 14.35 -25.97
N LYS A 77 -38.47 15.17 -25.23
CA LYS A 77 -37.58 16.19 -25.82
C LYS A 77 -36.41 15.57 -26.57
N TYR A 78 -35.82 14.49 -26.04
CA TYR A 78 -34.75 13.76 -26.70
C TYR A 78 -35.23 13.08 -27.98
N ASP A 79 -36.40 12.47 -27.96
CA ASP A 79 -37.00 11.84 -29.14
C ASP A 79 -37.39 12.86 -30.20
N ALA A 80 -37.80 14.08 -29.79
CA ALA A 80 -38.10 15.17 -30.71
C ALA A 80 -36.85 15.84 -31.32
N THR A 81 -35.67 15.61 -30.73
CA THR A 81 -34.41 16.08 -31.31
C THR A 81 -33.90 15.08 -32.34
N GLU A 82 -34.24 15.31 -33.61
CA GLU A 82 -33.57 14.62 -34.71
C GLU A 82 -32.09 15.07 -34.78
N PRO A 83 -31.14 14.13 -34.98
CA PRO A 83 -29.75 14.51 -35.19
C PRO A 83 -29.66 15.33 -36.48
N THR A 84 -29.11 16.54 -36.39
CA THR A 84 -28.81 17.35 -37.57
C THR A 84 -27.73 16.64 -38.39
N LEU A 85 -28.14 15.84 -39.36
CA LEU A 85 -27.28 15.55 -40.49
C LEU A 85 -27.14 16.90 -41.19
N ALA A 86 -25.99 17.54 -41.04
CA ALA A 86 -25.72 18.82 -41.67
C ALA A 86 -26.21 18.76 -43.12
N ASP A 87 -27.09 19.68 -43.51
CA ASP A 87 -27.51 19.84 -44.91
C ASP A 87 -26.23 19.96 -45.75
N ALA A 88 -25.87 18.87 -46.42
CA ALA A 88 -24.83 18.91 -47.42
C ALA A 88 -25.42 19.75 -48.56
N PRO A 89 -24.84 20.92 -48.90
CA PRO A 89 -25.35 21.67 -50.03
C PRO A 89 -25.25 20.78 -51.26
N ALA A 90 -26.36 20.66 -52.00
CA ALA A 90 -26.42 19.95 -53.26
C ALA A 90 -25.35 20.53 -54.21
N ALA A 91 -24.21 19.85 -54.30
CA ALA A 91 -23.13 20.21 -55.19
C ALA A 91 -23.54 19.85 -56.61
N SER A 92 -23.86 20.86 -57.40
CA SER A 92 -23.79 20.82 -58.86
C SER A 92 -22.42 20.29 -59.30
N PRO A 93 -22.32 19.41 -60.31
CA PRO A 93 -21.06 18.77 -60.68
C PRO A 93 -20.10 19.80 -61.27
N SER A 94 -19.07 20.17 -60.52
CA SER A 94 -17.92 20.90 -61.03
C SER A 94 -16.92 19.89 -61.63
N PRO A 95 -16.27 20.16 -62.78
CA PRO A 95 -15.42 19.18 -63.49
C PRO A 95 -14.10 18.84 -62.76
N ALA A 96 -13.91 19.31 -61.53
CA ALA A 96 -12.70 19.09 -60.76
C ALA A 96 -12.69 17.75 -59.99
N ALA A 97 -13.81 17.03 -59.91
CA ALA A 97 -13.89 15.75 -59.21
C ALA A 97 -13.36 14.54 -60.02
N GLN A 98 -12.91 14.74 -61.26
CA GLN A 98 -12.38 13.67 -62.13
C GLN A 98 -10.85 13.68 -62.26
N ALA A 99 -10.15 14.52 -61.52
CA ALA A 99 -8.70 14.68 -61.64
C ALA A 99 -7.99 14.51 -60.30
N GLN A 100 -8.16 13.35 -59.66
CA GLN A 100 -7.26 12.85 -58.62
C GLN A 100 -7.41 11.33 -58.53
N GLY A 101 -6.78 10.65 -59.49
CA GLY A 101 -6.36 9.27 -59.29
C GLY A 101 -5.32 9.28 -58.17
N GLU A 102 -5.77 9.13 -56.93
CA GLU A 102 -4.93 9.24 -55.75
C GLU A 102 -5.21 8.04 -54.84
N VAL A 103 -4.12 7.37 -54.47
CA VAL A 103 -4.09 6.16 -53.64
C VAL A 103 -4.69 6.52 -52.27
N GLY A 104 -5.96 6.18 -52.06
CA GLY A 104 -6.69 6.52 -50.84
C GLY A 104 -8.15 6.96 -51.03
N SER A 105 -8.63 7.13 -52.28
CA SER A 105 -10.05 7.38 -52.52
C SER A 105 -10.92 6.14 -52.23
N ALA A 106 -12.20 6.36 -51.94
CA ALA A 106 -13.16 5.27 -51.68
C ALA A 106 -13.27 4.29 -52.87
N GLU A 107 -13.18 4.79 -54.11
CA GLU A 107 -13.17 3.94 -55.31
C GLU A 107 -11.91 3.08 -55.40
N ALA A 108 -10.74 3.60 -55.02
CA ALA A 108 -9.50 2.82 -54.97
C ALA A 108 -9.55 1.71 -53.89
N PHE A 109 -10.21 1.97 -52.76
CA PHE A 109 -10.41 0.97 -51.72
C PHE A 109 -11.38 -0.14 -52.14
N LEU A 110 -12.49 0.21 -52.79
CA LEU A 110 -13.43 -0.77 -53.32
C LEU A 110 -12.79 -1.64 -54.40
N ALA A 111 -12.03 -1.05 -55.32
CA ALA A 111 -11.31 -1.80 -56.35
C ALA A 111 -10.25 -2.75 -55.77
N PHE A 112 -9.58 -2.38 -54.67
CA PHE A 112 -8.64 -3.26 -53.98
C PHE A 112 -9.35 -4.46 -53.32
N LEU A 113 -10.53 -4.25 -52.73
CA LEU A 113 -11.31 -5.35 -52.15
C LEU A 113 -11.89 -6.29 -53.20
N GLU A 114 -12.18 -5.79 -54.40
CA GLU A 114 -12.68 -6.59 -55.53
C GLU A 114 -11.57 -7.37 -56.26
N GLN A 115 -10.29 -7.07 -56.03
CA GLN A 115 -9.20 -7.85 -56.62
C GLN A 115 -9.10 -9.23 -55.97
N ASP A 116 -9.30 -10.28 -56.77
CA ASP A 116 -9.08 -11.66 -56.36
C ASP A 116 -7.62 -11.89 -55.94
N ILE A 117 -7.43 -12.53 -54.79
CA ILE A 117 -6.10 -12.98 -54.32
C ILE A 117 -5.53 -13.95 -55.37
N PRO A 118 -4.30 -13.75 -55.86
CA PRO A 118 -3.73 -14.65 -56.87
C PRO A 118 -3.71 -16.08 -56.34
N LYS A 119 -4.29 -17.02 -57.09
CA LYS A 119 -4.21 -18.45 -56.78
C LYS A 119 -2.73 -18.82 -56.67
N ALA A 120 -2.33 -19.36 -55.53
CA ALA A 120 -0.97 -19.82 -55.32
C ALA A 120 -0.59 -20.79 -56.44
N GLU A 121 0.36 -20.41 -57.29
CA GLU A 121 0.93 -21.30 -58.29
C GLU A 121 1.63 -22.43 -57.53
N ALA A 122 1.16 -23.67 -57.73
CA ALA A 122 1.83 -24.85 -57.21
C ALA A 122 3.17 -24.97 -57.93
N HIS A 123 4.25 -24.57 -57.26
CA HIS A 123 5.60 -24.89 -57.70
C HIS A 123 5.76 -26.42 -57.68
N HIS A 124 5.69 -27.04 -58.86
CA HIS A 124 6.10 -28.41 -59.13
C HIS A 124 7.63 -28.53 -59.10
#